data_AF-A0A7C3QNR3-F1
#
_entry.id   AF-A0A7C3QNR3-F1
#
_cell.length_a   1.000
_cell.length_b   1.000
_cell.length_c   1.000
_cell.angle_alpha   90.00
_cell.angle_beta   90.00
_cell.angle_gamma   90.00
#
_symmetry.space_group_name_H-M   'P 1'
#
loop_
_entity.id
_entity.type
_entity.pdbx_description
1 polymer ?
#
loop_
_entity_poly.entity_id
_entity_poly.type
_entity_poly.pdbx_seq_one_letter_code
_entity_poly.pdbx_strand_id
1 'polypeptide(L)'
;MQHKLPPLPVRIVIAVIVLGTLGYFGFRSINNERSGALTASGSIEATMINVAPETSGKVSEVLADEGQSVKTDDPLLRLDPSLLMAQRAVAAAQVDSANAALAAAQTKYDQTLQVALAAQEAQRAKDLRFSAPDEFNQSAWYFNQAEQITAAQAEVDAANTALEDSLTNLDKVTSDLNNANYVAAEQRLVQARAAFLVADTVKVQAENAVEGGGLQDAAYDYYNAALDELNDAQRAYNALLNTQAREDIEYARGQ
;
A
#
# COMPACT_ATOMS: atom_id res chain seq x y z
N MET A 1 -70.32 77.66 -10.65
CA MET A 1 -70.11 77.15 -12.03
C MET A 1 -70.58 75.71 -12.05
N GLN A 2 -71.69 75.43 -12.72
CA GLN A 2 -72.31 74.09 -12.77
C GLN A 2 -71.58 73.25 -13.83
N HIS A 3 -70.91 72.17 -13.43
CA HIS A 3 -70.34 71.22 -14.38
C HIS A 3 -71.46 70.48 -15.10
N LYS A 4 -71.64 70.76 -16.41
CA LYS A 4 -72.56 70.00 -17.28
C LYS A 4 -72.07 68.56 -17.35
N LEU A 5 -72.87 67.64 -16.84
CA LEU A 5 -72.59 66.20 -16.95
C LEU A 5 -72.69 65.80 -18.44
N PRO A 6 -71.78 64.93 -18.93
CA PRO A 6 -71.75 64.52 -20.34
C PRO A 6 -73.04 63.78 -20.75
N PRO A 7 -73.38 63.78 -22.05
CA PRO A 7 -74.63 63.18 -22.56
C PRO A 7 -74.74 61.69 -22.16
N LEU A 8 -75.96 61.23 -21.87
CA LEU A 8 -76.30 59.88 -21.41
C LEU A 8 -75.51 58.72 -22.06
N PRO A 9 -75.31 58.65 -23.39
CA PRO A 9 -74.54 57.56 -24.01
C PRO A 9 -73.07 57.52 -23.55
N VAL A 10 -72.45 58.68 -23.29
CA VAL A 10 -71.04 58.76 -22.84
C VAL A 10 -70.90 58.19 -21.42
N ARG A 11 -71.90 58.37 -20.57
CA ARG A 11 -71.89 57.82 -19.20
C ARG A 11 -72.03 56.30 -19.20
N ILE A 12 -72.83 55.76 -20.11
CA ILE A 12 -72.99 54.32 -20.29
C ILE A 12 -71.68 53.70 -20.79
N VAL A 13 -71.03 54.31 -21.79
CA VAL A 13 -69.74 53.84 -22.29
C VAL A 13 -68.66 53.88 -21.20
N ILE A 14 -68.58 54.96 -20.43
CA ILE A 14 -67.63 55.06 -19.31
C ILE A 14 -67.94 53.99 -18.24
N ALA A 15 -69.21 53.78 -17.88
CA ALA A 15 -69.59 52.76 -16.90
C ALA A 15 -69.24 51.34 -17.37
N VAL A 16 -69.43 51.03 -18.65
CA VAL A 16 -69.06 49.75 -19.26
C VAL A 16 -67.54 49.57 -19.28
N ILE A 17 -66.77 50.62 -19.61
CA ILE A 17 -65.31 50.57 -19.57
C ILE A 17 -64.83 50.37 -18.14
N VAL A 18 -65.38 51.10 -17.17
CA VAL A 18 -65.02 50.97 -15.75
C VAL A 18 -65.35 49.57 -15.24
N LEU A 19 -66.55 49.05 -15.51
CA LEU A 19 -66.94 47.69 -15.13
C LEU A 19 -66.09 46.62 -15.84
N GLY A 20 -65.74 46.83 -17.11
CA GLY A 20 -64.84 45.95 -17.87
C GLY A 20 -63.43 45.93 -17.29
N THR A 21 -62.89 47.10 -16.93
CA THR A 21 -61.57 47.20 -16.28
C THR A 21 -61.56 46.60 -14.88
N LEU A 22 -62.59 46.84 -14.08
CA LEU A 22 -62.74 46.24 -12.75
C LEU A 22 -62.93 44.72 -12.84
N GLY A 23 -63.72 44.24 -13.80
CA GLY A 23 -63.88 42.83 -14.09
C GLY A 23 -62.58 42.18 -14.53
N TYR A 24 -61.82 42.82 -15.43
CA TYR A 24 -60.53 42.32 -15.93
C TYR A 24 -59.48 42.26 -14.81
N PHE A 25 -59.34 43.32 -14.01
CA PHE A 25 -58.39 43.34 -12.90
C PHE A 25 -58.82 42.42 -11.74
N GLY A 26 -60.12 42.34 -11.46
CA GLY A 26 -60.67 41.40 -10.49
C GLY A 26 -60.40 39.95 -10.90
N PHE A 27 -60.69 39.59 -12.15
CA PHE A 27 -60.42 38.25 -12.67
C PHE A 27 -58.91 37.97 -12.67
N ARG A 28 -58.07 38.91 -13.09
CA ARG A 28 -56.61 38.75 -13.09
C ARG A 28 -56.01 38.64 -11.68
N SER A 29 -56.63 39.27 -10.68
CA SER A 29 -56.18 39.16 -9.28
C SER A 29 -56.57 37.82 -8.64
N ILE A 30 -57.66 37.19 -9.09
CA ILE A 30 -58.12 35.89 -8.57
C ILE A 30 -57.46 34.74 -9.34
N ASN A 31 -57.20 34.92 -10.65
CA ASN A 31 -56.48 34.00 -11.52
C ASN A 31 -54.95 34.22 -11.53
N ASN A 32 -54.40 34.94 -10.55
CA ASN A 32 -52.96 34.91 -10.30
C ASN A 32 -52.64 33.55 -9.64
N GLU A 33 -52.78 32.49 -10.45
CA GLU A 33 -52.34 31.14 -10.19
C GLU A 33 -50.93 31.24 -9.63
N ARG A 34 -50.86 30.91 -8.34
CA ARG A 34 -49.68 30.80 -7.49
C ARG A 34 -48.44 30.61 -8.36
N SER A 35 -47.54 31.61 -8.36
CA SER A 35 -46.12 31.34 -8.62
C SER A 35 -45.62 30.46 -7.47
N GLY A 36 -46.09 29.21 -7.43
CA GLY A 36 -45.65 28.20 -6.50
C GLY A 36 -44.22 27.91 -6.89
N ALA A 37 -43.27 28.42 -6.11
CA ALA A 37 -41.91 27.93 -6.18
C ALA A 37 -41.99 26.40 -6.11
N LEU A 38 -41.50 25.72 -7.14
CA LEU A 38 -41.45 24.27 -7.20
C LEU A 38 -40.48 23.80 -6.13
N THR A 39 -41.01 23.45 -4.96
CA THR A 39 -40.23 22.85 -3.88
C THR A 39 -40.16 21.35 -4.14
N ALA A 40 -39.02 20.88 -4.62
CA ALA A 40 -38.76 19.44 -4.79
C ALA A 40 -37.88 18.95 -3.63
N SER A 41 -38.25 17.81 -3.02
CA SER A 41 -37.37 17.10 -2.08
C SER A 41 -36.52 16.10 -2.84
N GLY A 42 -35.20 16.20 -2.72
CA GLY A 42 -34.24 15.20 -3.19
C GLY A 42 -33.39 14.71 -2.02
N SER A 43 -32.92 13.46 -2.12
CA SER A 43 -31.86 12.93 -1.26
C SER A 43 -30.51 13.17 -1.93
N ILE A 44 -29.50 13.53 -1.13
CA ILE A 44 -28.10 13.49 -1.56
C ILE A 44 -27.53 12.21 -0.97
N GLU A 45 -27.02 11.34 -1.84
CA GLU A 45 -26.34 10.13 -1.43
C GLU A 45 -24.83 10.31 -1.60
N ALA A 46 -24.07 9.85 -0.61
CA ALA A 46 -22.62 9.83 -0.64
C ALA A 46 -22.15 8.41 -0.33
N THR A 47 -21.20 7.91 -1.11
CA THR A 47 -20.53 6.65 -0.83
C THR A 47 -19.46 6.90 0.23
N MET A 48 -19.63 6.31 1.41
CA MET A 48 -18.63 6.35 2.46
C MET A 48 -17.73 5.11 2.36
N ILE A 49 -16.42 5.34 2.28
CA ILE A 49 -15.40 4.29 2.25
C ILE A 49 -14.48 4.52 3.44
N ASN A 50 -14.30 3.49 4.26
CA ASN A 50 -13.31 3.51 5.33
C ASN A 50 -11.97 3.08 4.74
N VAL A 51 -10.97 3.95 4.83
CA VAL A 51 -9.61 3.65 4.38
C VAL A 51 -8.78 3.22 5.58
N ALA A 52 -8.12 2.08 5.46
CA ALA A 52 -7.21 1.57 6.47
C ALA A 52 -5.92 1.05 5.80
N PRO A 53 -4.76 1.13 6.48
CA PRO A 53 -3.53 0.52 5.96
C PRO A 53 -3.66 -1.00 5.94
N GLU A 54 -3.05 -1.64 4.95
CA GLU A 54 -2.98 -3.10 4.84
C GLU A 54 -2.07 -3.72 5.91
N THR A 55 -1.08 -2.96 6.37
CA THR A 55 -0.12 -3.40 7.40
C THR A 55 -0.25 -2.55 8.66
N SER A 56 -0.03 -3.16 9.82
CA SER A 56 -0.01 -2.44 11.08
C SER A 56 1.28 -1.64 11.23
N GLY A 57 1.18 -0.38 11.66
CA GLY A 57 2.37 0.45 11.84
C GLY A 57 2.07 1.76 12.56
N LYS A 58 3.13 2.41 13.04
CA LYS A 58 3.05 3.76 13.59
C LYS A 58 2.97 4.74 12.43
N VAL A 59 2.01 5.66 12.47
CA VAL A 59 1.94 6.78 11.52
C VAL A 59 3.13 7.70 11.78
N SER A 60 3.97 7.90 10.76
CA SER A 60 5.07 8.87 10.78
C SER A 60 4.60 10.25 10.31
N GLU A 61 3.63 10.30 9.41
CA GLU A 61 3.16 11.54 8.79
C GLU A 61 1.70 11.41 8.33
N VAL A 62 0.91 12.48 8.46
CA VAL A 62 -0.42 12.62 7.89
C VAL A 62 -0.32 13.64 6.77
N LEU A 63 -0.73 13.25 5.56
CA LEU A 63 -0.47 13.98 4.33
C LEU A 63 -1.73 14.69 3.78
N ALA A 64 -2.90 14.45 4.38
CA ALA A 64 -4.16 15.07 4.03
C ALA A 64 -4.88 15.62 5.26
N ASP A 65 -5.47 16.81 5.11
CA ASP A 65 -6.28 17.46 6.15
C ASP A 65 -7.76 17.03 6.08
N GLU A 66 -8.46 17.14 7.21
CA GLU A 66 -9.90 16.87 7.26
C GLU A 66 -10.68 17.81 6.31
N GLY A 67 -11.52 17.22 5.46
CA GLY A 67 -12.30 17.96 4.45
C GLY A 67 -11.52 18.31 3.18
N GLN A 68 -10.23 17.95 3.08
CA GLN A 68 -9.46 18.09 1.85
C GLN A 68 -9.99 17.12 0.77
N SER A 69 -10.19 17.63 -0.44
CA SER A 69 -10.51 16.78 -1.59
C SER A 69 -9.26 16.05 -2.06
N VAL A 70 -9.35 14.72 -2.15
CA VAL A 70 -8.27 13.82 -2.59
C VAL A 70 -8.73 13.02 -3.80
N LYS A 71 -7.79 12.54 -4.60
CA LYS A 71 -8.02 11.66 -5.76
C LYS A 71 -7.64 10.23 -5.41
N THR A 72 -8.06 9.30 -6.26
CA THR A 72 -7.57 7.92 -6.22
C THR A 72 -6.04 7.93 -6.29
N ASP A 73 -5.42 7.07 -5.47
CA ASP A 73 -3.96 6.90 -5.31
C ASP A 73 -3.22 8.05 -4.59
N ASP A 74 -3.92 9.09 -4.12
CA ASP A 74 -3.28 10.12 -3.29
C ASP A 74 -2.89 9.54 -1.92
N PRO A 75 -1.65 9.79 -1.44
CA PRO A 75 -1.22 9.34 -0.12
C PRO A 75 -1.93 10.11 0.98
N LEU A 76 -2.59 9.39 1.89
CA LEU A 76 -3.28 10.02 3.03
C LEU A 76 -2.40 10.04 4.29
N LEU A 77 -1.58 9.00 4.47
CA LEU A 77 -0.69 8.84 5.61
C LEU A 77 0.56 8.07 5.20
N ARG A 78 1.64 8.24 5.97
CA ARG A 78 2.87 7.46 5.85
C ARG A 78 3.10 6.68 7.14
N LEU A 79 3.48 5.42 7.01
CA LEU A 79 3.88 4.58 8.12
C LEU A 79 5.40 4.64 8.33
N ASP A 80 5.84 4.47 9.58
CA ASP A 80 7.26 4.40 9.95
C ASP A 80 7.83 3.00 9.60
N PRO A 81 8.81 2.88 8.69
CA PRO A 81 9.37 1.59 8.28
C PRO A 81 10.42 1.06 9.26
N SER A 82 10.83 1.84 10.27
CA SER A 82 11.95 1.47 11.16
C SER A 82 11.74 0.13 11.86
N LEU A 83 10.50 -0.20 12.23
CA LEU A 83 10.16 -1.48 12.83
C LEU A 83 10.40 -2.65 11.87
N LEU A 84 9.89 -2.56 10.63
CA LEU A 84 10.05 -3.61 9.62
C LEU A 84 11.53 -3.78 9.23
N MET A 85 12.28 -2.68 9.15
CA MET A 85 13.73 -2.74 8.90
C MET A 85 14.47 -3.44 10.05
N ALA A 86 14.12 -3.13 11.30
CA ALA A 86 14.70 -3.79 12.47
C ALA A 86 14.33 -5.29 12.52
N GLN A 87 13.06 -5.62 12.24
CA GLN A 87 12.60 -7.01 12.16
C GLN A 87 13.32 -7.79 11.06
N ARG A 88 13.56 -7.18 9.89
CA ARG A 88 14.35 -7.79 8.81
C ARG A 88 15.78 -8.08 9.26
N ALA A 89 16.41 -7.14 9.96
CA ALA A 89 17.77 -7.35 10.48
C ALA A 89 17.82 -8.48 11.51
N VAL A 90 16.81 -8.57 12.40
CA VAL A 90 16.69 -9.68 13.36
C VAL A 90 16.47 -11.01 12.65
N ALA A 91 15.57 -11.07 11.66
CA ALA A 91 15.29 -12.28 10.89
C ALA A 91 16.52 -12.75 10.10
N ALA A 92 17.29 -11.83 9.53
CA ALA A 92 18.55 -12.16 8.86
C ALA A 92 19.57 -12.77 9.84
N ALA A 93 19.72 -12.18 11.04
CA ALA A 93 20.58 -12.73 12.07
C ALA A 93 20.11 -14.12 12.57
N GLN A 94 18.79 -14.38 12.58
CA GLN A 94 18.24 -15.70 12.91
C GLN A 94 18.63 -16.75 11.86
N VAL A 95 18.59 -16.40 10.57
CA VAL A 95 19.08 -17.27 9.48
C VAL A 95 20.56 -17.59 9.67
N ASP A 96 21.39 -16.58 9.97
CA ASP A 96 22.82 -16.79 10.24
C ASP A 96 23.05 -17.72 11.44
N SER A 97 22.28 -17.54 12.51
CA SER A 97 22.33 -18.41 13.69
C SER A 97 21.88 -19.84 13.38
N ALA A 98 20.83 -20.02 12.58
CA ALA A 98 20.31 -21.33 12.19
C ALA A 98 21.31 -22.08 11.29
N ASN A 99 21.96 -21.37 10.36
CA ASN A 99 23.04 -21.91 9.55
C ASN A 99 24.22 -22.39 10.41
N ALA A 100 24.63 -21.61 11.41
CA ALA A 100 25.69 -22.00 12.34
C ALA A 100 25.29 -23.24 13.16
N ALA A 101 24.04 -23.32 13.62
CA ALA A 101 23.52 -24.47 14.33
C ALA A 101 23.50 -25.74 13.46
N LEU A 102 23.08 -25.63 12.19
CA LEU A 102 23.12 -26.72 11.23
C LEU A 102 24.54 -27.23 10.99
N ALA A 103 25.51 -26.32 10.79
CA ALA A 103 26.91 -26.69 10.62
C ALA A 103 27.47 -27.42 11.86
N ALA A 104 27.09 -26.99 13.07
CA ALA A 104 27.47 -27.65 14.31
C ALA A 104 26.85 -29.05 14.43
N ALA A 105 25.56 -29.20 14.09
CA ALA A 105 24.86 -30.49 14.10
C ALA A 105 25.49 -31.48 13.10
N GLN A 106 25.83 -31.02 11.89
CA GLN A 106 26.52 -31.83 10.88
C GLN A 106 27.90 -32.29 11.39
N THR A 107 28.67 -31.38 11.99
CA THR A 107 29.97 -31.74 12.57
C THR A 107 29.84 -32.81 13.66
N LYS A 108 28.82 -32.68 14.52
CA LYS A 108 28.55 -33.66 15.58
C LYS A 108 28.11 -35.01 15.01
N TYR A 109 27.31 -35.01 13.95
CA TYR A 109 26.94 -36.22 13.22
C TYR A 109 28.18 -36.93 12.66
N ASP A 110 29.05 -36.19 11.96
CA ASP A 110 30.28 -36.73 11.38
C ASP A 110 31.21 -37.33 12.45
N GLN A 111 31.36 -36.64 13.59
CA GLN A 111 32.12 -37.15 14.73
C GLN A 111 31.51 -38.44 15.29
N THR A 112 30.19 -38.48 15.45
CA THR A 112 29.48 -39.67 15.95
C THR A 112 29.65 -40.85 15.00
N LEU A 113 29.57 -40.61 13.69
CA LEU A 113 29.80 -41.60 12.66
C LEU A 113 31.24 -42.11 12.64
N GLN A 114 32.24 -41.23 12.77
CA GLN A 114 33.65 -41.62 12.83
C GLN A 114 33.96 -42.48 14.06
N VAL A 115 33.46 -42.08 15.23
CA VAL A 115 33.58 -42.88 16.46
C VAL A 115 32.92 -44.24 16.27
N ALA A 116 31.81 -44.30 15.54
CA ALA A 116 31.14 -45.54 15.22
C ALA A 116 31.95 -46.49 14.34
N LEU A 117 32.48 -45.98 13.24
CA LEU A 117 33.32 -46.75 12.34
C LEU A 117 34.59 -47.27 13.06
N ALA A 118 35.24 -46.42 13.85
CA ALA A 118 36.43 -46.79 14.61
C ALA A 118 36.14 -47.88 15.66
N ALA A 119 35.01 -47.80 16.36
CA ALA A 119 34.59 -48.82 17.32
C ALA A 119 34.31 -50.18 16.62
N GLN A 120 33.69 -50.14 15.45
CA GLN A 120 33.42 -51.33 14.64
C GLN A 120 34.72 -52.01 14.16
N GLU A 121 35.69 -51.23 13.67
CA GLU A 121 36.99 -51.75 13.23
C GLU A 121 37.76 -52.41 14.38
N ALA A 122 37.80 -51.76 15.55
CA ALA A 122 38.46 -52.30 16.74
C ALA A 122 37.83 -53.62 17.19
N GLN A 123 36.51 -53.77 17.08
CA GLN A 123 35.83 -55.02 17.43
C GLN A 123 36.10 -56.12 16.40
N ARG A 124 36.02 -55.82 15.10
CA ARG A 124 36.37 -56.78 14.05
C ARG A 124 37.79 -57.32 14.22
N ALA A 125 38.74 -56.48 14.62
CA ALA A 125 40.10 -56.89 14.92
C ALA A 125 40.22 -57.81 16.15
N LYS A 126 39.35 -57.64 17.17
CA LYS A 126 39.26 -58.54 18.33
C LYS A 126 38.65 -59.89 17.97
N ASP A 127 37.56 -59.89 17.21
CA ASP A 127 36.86 -61.11 16.78
C ASP A 127 37.75 -61.98 15.86
N LEU A 128 38.58 -61.35 15.01
CA LEU A 128 39.61 -62.07 14.24
C LEU A 128 40.72 -62.66 15.10
N ARG A 129 41.04 -62.06 16.27
CA ARG A 129 42.10 -62.52 17.18
C ARG A 129 41.64 -63.60 18.16
N PHE A 130 40.35 -63.64 18.49
CA PHE A 130 39.78 -64.61 19.41
C PHE A 130 38.51 -65.18 18.77
N SER A 131 38.54 -66.44 18.35
CA SER A 131 37.32 -67.15 17.97
C SER A 131 36.44 -67.23 19.21
N ALA A 132 35.36 -66.45 19.22
CA ALA A 132 34.46 -66.38 20.37
C ALA A 132 33.90 -67.78 20.69
N PRO A 133 33.82 -68.18 21.98
CA PRO A 133 33.08 -69.37 22.40
C PRO A 133 31.60 -69.26 21.96
N ASP A 134 31.00 -70.39 21.55
CA ASP A 134 29.63 -70.48 21.01
C ASP A 134 28.54 -69.89 21.93
N GLU A 135 28.83 -69.67 23.22
CA GLU A 135 27.85 -69.20 24.21
C GLU A 135 27.53 -67.68 24.15
N PHE A 136 28.34 -66.85 23.46
CA PHE A 136 28.10 -65.40 23.35
C PHE A 136 27.54 -65.03 21.97
N ASN A 137 26.21 -65.07 21.80
CA ASN A 137 25.56 -64.77 20.51
C ASN A 137 25.16 -63.29 20.33
N GLN A 138 25.39 -62.41 21.32
CA GLN A 138 24.92 -61.03 21.25
C GLN A 138 25.94 -60.05 21.85
N SER A 139 26.58 -59.28 20.97
CA SER A 139 27.40 -58.13 21.34
C SER A 139 26.50 -57.00 21.86
N ALA A 140 26.56 -56.72 23.17
CA ALA A 140 25.71 -55.75 23.87
C ALA A 140 25.81 -54.27 23.39
N TRP A 141 26.71 -53.97 22.43
CA TRP A 141 27.04 -52.60 22.04
C TRP A 141 26.38 -52.13 20.73
N TYR A 142 25.79 -53.06 19.93
CA TYR A 142 25.22 -52.75 18.61
C TYR A 142 23.99 -51.82 18.69
N PHE A 143 23.24 -51.87 19.80
CA PHE A 143 22.02 -51.09 19.99
C PHE A 143 22.31 -49.61 20.26
N ASN A 144 23.30 -49.30 21.11
CA ASN A 144 23.61 -47.92 21.52
C ASN A 144 24.15 -47.04 20.38
N GLN A 145 24.83 -47.63 19.38
CA GLN A 145 25.49 -46.87 18.33
C GLN A 145 24.54 -46.43 17.21
N ALA A 146 23.67 -47.34 16.77
CA ALA A 146 22.62 -47.01 15.81
C ALA A 146 21.68 -45.94 16.38
N GLU A 147 21.37 -46.02 17.68
CA GLU A 147 20.60 -45.01 18.40
C GLU A 147 21.33 -43.65 18.42
N GLN A 148 22.64 -43.61 18.68
CA GLN A 148 23.43 -42.37 18.67
C GLN A 148 23.49 -41.71 17.28
N ILE A 149 23.72 -42.49 16.21
CA ILE A 149 23.73 -41.98 14.84
C ILE A 149 22.34 -41.45 14.47
N THR A 150 21.29 -42.18 14.82
CA THR A 150 19.90 -41.77 14.55
C THR A 150 19.56 -40.48 15.31
N ALA A 151 19.98 -40.36 16.56
CA ALA A 151 19.79 -39.14 17.35
C ALA A 151 20.55 -37.94 16.76
N ALA A 152 21.80 -38.15 16.31
CA ALA A 152 22.57 -37.10 15.66
C ALA A 152 21.98 -36.70 14.29
N GLN A 153 21.44 -37.65 13.53
CA GLN A 153 20.72 -37.35 12.28
C GLN A 153 19.46 -36.53 12.56
N ALA A 154 18.67 -36.91 13.57
CA ALA A 154 17.47 -36.17 13.95
C ALA A 154 17.80 -34.72 14.37
N GLU A 155 18.96 -34.47 14.97
CA GLU A 155 19.44 -33.12 15.31
C GLU A 155 19.80 -32.30 14.05
N VAL A 156 20.42 -32.93 13.05
CA VAL A 156 20.66 -32.29 11.73
C VAL A 156 19.34 -31.96 11.04
N ASP A 157 18.38 -32.90 11.04
CA ASP A 157 17.08 -32.70 10.41
C ASP A 157 16.30 -31.57 11.09
N ALA A 158 16.31 -31.52 12.43
CA ALA A 158 15.70 -30.44 13.20
C ALA A 158 16.38 -29.08 12.93
N ALA A 159 17.71 -29.04 12.79
CA ALA A 159 18.43 -27.82 12.45
C ALA A 159 18.12 -27.34 11.03
N ASN A 160 17.92 -28.26 10.08
CA ASN A 160 17.45 -27.92 8.72
C ASN A 160 16.04 -27.32 8.75
N THR A 161 15.09 -27.92 9.48
CA THR A 161 13.74 -27.34 9.62
C THR A 161 13.79 -25.95 10.24
N ALA A 162 14.60 -25.74 11.29
CA ALA A 162 14.73 -24.43 11.91
C ALA A 162 15.35 -23.37 10.97
N LEU A 163 16.25 -23.78 10.07
CA LEU A 163 16.79 -22.92 9.03
C LEU A 163 15.71 -22.54 8.01
N GLU A 164 14.91 -23.50 7.55
CA GLU A 164 13.80 -23.27 6.63
C GLU A 164 12.73 -22.32 7.22
N ASP A 165 12.39 -22.50 8.50
CA ASP A 165 11.49 -21.61 9.23
C ASP A 165 12.06 -20.18 9.31
N SER A 166 13.37 -20.06 9.58
CA SER A 166 14.05 -18.75 9.66
C SER A 166 14.09 -18.04 8.30
N LEU A 167 14.30 -18.80 7.22
CA LEU A 167 14.27 -18.28 5.85
C LEU A 167 12.86 -17.81 5.47
N THR A 168 11.84 -18.60 5.81
CA THR A 168 10.42 -18.24 5.59
C THR A 168 10.05 -16.96 6.34
N ASN A 169 10.52 -16.81 7.59
CA ASN A 169 10.30 -15.60 8.36
C ASN A 169 11.01 -14.38 7.74
N LEU A 170 12.26 -14.54 7.30
CA LEU A 170 13.00 -13.47 6.61
C LEU A 170 12.32 -13.04 5.31
N ASP A 171 11.82 -14.00 4.54
CA ASP A 171 11.09 -13.74 3.30
C ASP A 171 9.82 -12.94 3.56
N LYS A 172 9.01 -13.37 4.53
CA LYS A 172 7.79 -12.66 4.93
C LYS A 172 8.05 -11.19 5.32
N VAL A 173 9.01 -10.94 6.20
CA VAL A 173 9.34 -9.57 6.64
C VAL A 173 9.91 -8.75 5.49
N THR A 174 10.65 -9.37 4.57
CA THR A 174 11.17 -8.70 3.37
C THR A 174 10.05 -8.33 2.41
N SER A 175 9.07 -9.20 2.20
CA SER A 175 7.89 -8.92 1.37
C SER A 175 7.05 -7.77 1.95
N ASP A 176 6.78 -7.78 3.26
CA ASP A 176 6.08 -6.68 3.93
C ASP A 176 6.81 -5.34 3.74
N LEU A 177 8.14 -5.34 3.83
CA LEU A 177 8.97 -4.15 3.59
C LEU A 177 8.98 -3.71 2.12
N ASN A 178 9.02 -4.65 1.18
CA ASN A 178 8.99 -4.36 -0.26
C ASN A 178 7.65 -3.75 -0.67
N ASN A 179 6.54 -4.27 -0.15
CA ASN A 179 5.20 -3.72 -0.38
C ASN A 179 5.13 -2.26 0.10
N ALA A 180 5.65 -1.97 1.30
CA ALA A 180 5.73 -0.61 1.81
C ALA A 180 6.60 0.31 0.92
N ASN A 181 7.74 -0.18 0.44
CA ASN A 181 8.63 0.58 -0.45
C ASN A 181 8.00 0.82 -1.83
N TYR A 182 7.27 -0.16 -2.38
CA TYR A 182 6.57 -0.03 -3.66
C TYR A 182 5.53 1.08 -3.60
N VAL A 183 4.67 1.07 -2.56
CA VAL A 183 3.66 2.12 -2.34
C VAL A 183 4.33 3.50 -2.20
N ALA A 184 5.43 3.60 -1.45
CA ALA A 184 6.16 4.86 -1.32
C ALA A 184 6.76 5.36 -2.65
N ALA A 185 7.30 4.45 -3.47
CA ALA A 185 7.88 4.79 -4.78
C ALA A 185 6.80 5.22 -5.79
N GLU A 186 5.64 4.56 -5.78
CA GLU A 186 4.48 4.93 -6.59
C GLU A 186 3.99 6.34 -6.23
N GLN A 187 3.85 6.63 -4.93
CA GLN A 187 3.48 7.96 -4.45
C GLN A 187 4.47 9.04 -4.88
N ARG A 188 5.78 8.77 -4.72
CA ARG A 188 6.84 9.69 -5.17
C ARG A 188 6.74 9.96 -6.67
N LEU A 189 6.48 8.94 -7.48
CA LEU A 189 6.29 9.09 -8.93
C LEU A 189 5.07 9.94 -9.27
N VAL A 190 3.93 9.72 -8.61
CA VAL A 190 2.72 10.54 -8.81
C VAL A 190 2.97 12.00 -8.45
N GLN A 191 3.63 12.26 -7.32
CA GLN A 191 3.97 13.62 -6.89
C GLN A 191 4.95 14.30 -7.86
N ALA A 192 5.99 13.58 -8.31
CA ALA A 192 6.95 14.11 -9.27
C ALA A 192 6.30 14.43 -10.62
N ARG A 193 5.35 13.60 -11.08
CA ARG A 193 4.54 13.88 -12.29
C ARG A 193 3.72 15.16 -12.12
N ALA A 194 3.05 15.33 -10.98
CA ALA A 194 2.26 16.52 -10.71
C ALA A 194 3.14 17.78 -10.66
N ALA A 195 4.28 17.72 -9.96
CA ALA A 195 5.24 18.82 -9.89
C ALA A 195 5.81 19.18 -11.27
N PHE A 196 6.14 18.19 -12.10
CA PHE A 196 6.60 18.40 -13.47
C PHE A 196 5.56 19.12 -14.33
N LEU A 197 4.28 18.74 -14.27
CA LEU A 197 3.21 19.41 -15.02
C LEU A 197 3.03 20.88 -14.61
N VAL A 198 3.16 21.17 -13.30
CA VAL A 198 3.15 22.54 -12.80
C VAL A 198 4.35 23.32 -13.30
N ALA A 199 5.55 22.73 -13.22
CA ALA A 199 6.78 23.35 -13.70
C ALA A 199 6.77 23.62 -15.21
N ASP A 200 6.24 22.69 -16.01
CA ASP A 200 6.04 22.87 -17.45
C ASP A 200 5.10 24.04 -17.75
N THR A 201 3.99 24.16 -17.02
CA THR A 201 3.06 25.28 -17.15
C THR A 201 3.72 26.61 -16.81
N VAL A 202 4.51 26.66 -15.72
CA VAL A 202 5.24 27.87 -15.28
C VAL A 202 6.27 28.28 -16.32
N LYS A 203 7.03 27.32 -16.87
CA LYS A 203 8.00 27.57 -17.95
C LYS A 203 7.33 28.18 -19.17
N VAL A 204 6.23 27.58 -19.64
CA VAL A 204 5.47 28.07 -20.80
C VAL A 204 4.94 29.50 -20.55
N GLN A 205 4.46 29.79 -19.34
CA GLN A 205 4.01 31.15 -19.01
C GLN A 205 5.17 32.17 -19.00
N ALA A 206 6.33 31.79 -18.46
CA ALA A 206 7.51 32.64 -18.41
C ALA A 206 8.07 32.95 -19.82
N GLU A 207 8.05 31.98 -20.73
CA GLU A 207 8.46 32.16 -22.14
C GLU A 207 7.60 33.18 -22.89
N ASN A 208 6.33 33.32 -22.51
CA ASN A 208 5.39 34.25 -23.12
C ASN A 208 5.45 35.66 -22.49
N ALA A 209 6.25 35.88 -21.44
CA ALA A 209 6.37 37.17 -20.77
C ALA A 209 7.36 38.11 -21.50
N VAL A 210 6.94 39.35 -21.75
CA VAL A 210 7.64 40.34 -22.62
C VAL A 210 8.92 40.90 -21.99
N GLU A 211 9.03 40.94 -20.67
CA GLU A 211 10.20 41.43 -19.91
C GLU A 211 10.62 40.38 -18.88
N GLY A 212 11.24 39.29 -19.35
CA GLY A 212 11.28 38.03 -18.58
C GLY A 212 12.64 37.47 -18.18
N GLY A 213 13.78 38.04 -18.57
CA GLY A 213 15.09 37.34 -18.53
C GLY A 213 15.37 36.50 -17.28
N GLY A 214 15.35 37.10 -16.08
CA GLY A 214 15.59 36.35 -14.83
C GLY A 214 14.45 35.44 -14.37
N LEU A 215 13.20 35.74 -14.76
CA LEU A 215 12.04 34.87 -14.51
C LEU A 215 12.06 33.63 -15.42
N GLN A 216 12.55 33.79 -16.65
CA GLN A 216 12.70 32.73 -17.61
C GLN A 216 13.76 31.73 -17.14
N ASP A 217 14.94 32.21 -16.75
CA ASP A 217 16.00 31.35 -16.19
C ASP A 217 15.51 30.57 -14.96
N ALA A 218 14.84 31.24 -14.01
CA ALA A 218 14.30 30.57 -12.82
C ALA A 218 13.22 29.52 -13.15
N ALA A 219 12.38 29.78 -14.14
CA ALA A 219 11.37 28.83 -14.59
C ALA A 219 12.00 27.62 -15.31
N TYR A 220 13.07 27.83 -16.07
CA TYR A 220 13.86 26.76 -16.67
C TYR A 220 14.54 25.90 -15.61
N ASP A 221 15.14 26.50 -14.58
CA ASP A 221 15.73 25.78 -13.46
C ASP A 221 14.69 24.94 -12.70
N TYR A 222 13.51 25.52 -12.43
CA TYR A 222 12.42 24.81 -11.78
C TYR A 222 11.92 23.63 -12.63
N TYR A 223 11.81 23.82 -13.94
CA TYR A 223 11.46 22.75 -14.89
C TYR A 223 12.50 21.62 -14.89
N ASN A 224 13.78 21.95 -14.98
CA ASN A 224 14.85 20.96 -15.00
C ASN A 224 14.90 20.16 -13.69
N ALA A 225 14.77 20.83 -12.54
CA ALA A 225 14.72 20.17 -11.24
C ALA A 225 13.51 19.21 -11.13
N ALA A 226 12.33 19.62 -11.60
CA ALA A 226 11.15 18.77 -11.60
C ALA A 226 11.28 17.58 -12.57
N LEU A 227 11.95 17.78 -13.72
CA LEU A 227 12.23 16.73 -14.70
C LEU A 227 13.21 15.70 -14.14
N ASP A 228 14.28 16.14 -13.48
CA ASP A 228 15.26 15.26 -12.83
C ASP A 228 14.59 14.42 -11.75
N GLU A 229 13.77 15.02 -10.89
CA GLU A 229 13.03 14.31 -9.85
C GLU A 229 12.03 13.31 -10.46
N LEU A 230 11.34 13.66 -11.54
CA LEU A 230 10.46 12.74 -12.26
C LEU A 230 11.22 11.52 -12.80
N ASN A 231 12.38 11.74 -13.42
CA ASN A 231 13.23 10.67 -13.93
C ASN A 231 13.72 9.76 -12.81
N ASP A 232 14.12 10.33 -11.67
CA ASP A 232 14.56 9.60 -10.49
C ASP A 232 13.44 8.76 -9.88
N ALA A 233 12.27 9.36 -9.69
CA ALA A 233 11.09 8.67 -9.18
C ALA A 233 10.65 7.53 -10.11
N GLN A 234 10.72 7.74 -11.42
CA GLN A 234 10.38 6.71 -12.40
C GLN A 234 11.38 5.55 -12.41
N ARG A 235 12.67 5.83 -12.23
CA ARG A 235 13.69 4.78 -12.06
C ARG A 235 13.46 3.97 -10.78
N ALA A 236 13.18 4.64 -9.66
CA ALA A 236 12.91 3.98 -8.38
C ALA A 236 11.68 3.08 -8.45
N TYR A 237 10.59 3.56 -9.04
CA TYR A 237 9.37 2.78 -9.27
C TYR A 237 9.61 1.57 -10.19
N ASN A 238 10.29 1.79 -11.32
CA ASN A 238 10.58 0.71 -12.28
C ASN A 238 11.48 -0.38 -11.68
N ALA A 239 12.38 -0.03 -10.76
CA ALA A 239 13.22 -1.01 -10.06
C ALA A 239 12.41 -1.99 -9.19
N LEU A 240 11.20 -1.57 -8.75
CA LEU A 240 10.30 -2.37 -7.92
C LEU A 240 9.21 -3.08 -8.74
N LEU A 241 9.05 -2.74 -10.02
CA LEU A 241 7.97 -3.25 -10.89
C LEU A 241 8.03 -4.77 -11.12
N ASN A 242 9.22 -5.35 -11.03
CA ASN A 242 9.48 -6.77 -11.30
C ASN A 242 9.34 -7.65 -10.05
N THR A 243 8.85 -7.08 -8.94
CA THR A 243 8.79 -7.75 -7.65
C THR A 243 7.38 -8.28 -7.37
N GLN A 244 7.31 -9.35 -6.55
CA GLN A 244 6.04 -9.90 -6.05
C GLN A 244 5.15 -8.82 -5.41
N ALA A 245 5.77 -7.77 -4.86
CA ALA A 245 5.09 -6.65 -4.24
C ALA A 245 4.07 -5.95 -5.14
N ARG A 246 4.32 -5.86 -6.45
CA ARG A 246 3.36 -5.26 -7.39
C ARG A 246 2.09 -6.12 -7.47
N GLU A 247 2.26 -7.43 -7.61
CA GLU A 247 1.13 -8.36 -7.77
C GLU A 247 0.27 -8.40 -6.51
N ASP A 248 0.89 -8.44 -5.34
CA ASP A 248 0.18 -8.47 -4.06
C ASP A 248 -0.64 -7.18 -3.86
N ILE A 249 -0.08 -6.03 -4.21
CA ILE A 249 -0.75 -4.73 -4.12
C ILE A 249 -1.85 -4.57 -5.19
N GLU A 250 -1.64 -5.00 -6.43
CA GLU A 250 -2.67 -4.99 -7.47
C GLU A 250 -3.86 -5.89 -7.09
N TYR A 251 -3.56 -7.10 -6.58
CA TYR A 251 -4.58 -8.01 -6.06
C TYR A 251 -5.37 -7.39 -4.90
N ALA A 252 -4.69 -6.77 -3.94
CA ALA A 252 -5.33 -6.09 -2.82
C ALA A 252 -6.22 -4.90 -3.27
N ARG A 253 -5.82 -4.21 -4.35
CA ARG A 253 -6.60 -3.15 -4.99
C ARG A 253 -7.76 -3.67 -5.85
N GLY A 254 -7.87 -4.98 -6.04
CA GLY A 254 -8.88 -5.61 -6.88
C GLY A 254 -8.73 -5.27 -8.38
N GLN A 255 -7.50 -5.00 -8.82
CA GLN A 255 -7.15 -4.73 -10.22
C GLN A 255 -6.74 -6.01 -10.96
#